data_AF-A0ABD2XCM7-F1
#
_entry.id   AF-A0ABD2XCM7-F1
#
_cell.length_a   1.000
_cell.length_b   1.000
_cell.length_c   1.000
_cell.angle_alpha   90.00
_cell.angle_beta   90.00
_cell.angle_gamma   90.00
#
_symmetry.space_group_name_H-M   'P 1'
#
loop_
_entity.id
_entity.type
_entity.pdbx_description
1 polymer ?
#
loop_
_entity_poly.entity_id
_entity_poly.type
_entity_poly.pdbx_seq_one_letter_code
_entity_poly.pdbx_strand_id
1 'polypeptide(L)'
;MKFGVKSTLLMHHKTVHEGSKEYSCNNCEKKFGQKCTLILHQRTVHEGRRDYSCDKCEKKFTQKANLFYHQNSVHEGREDYSCDKCEKKFGARRTWILHQKTIHEGHQDYTCDKCAKKFGQKGHLLVHRIAIHEGRKDYACDRCEKKFGRKTTLLMHQKTVHEGRKDFACSYCEKKFAQKPSLFYHQKAVHEVRKD
;
A
#
# COMPACT_ATOMS: atom_id res chain seq x y z
N MET A 1 -20.43 6.29 -24.82
CA MET A 1 -20.15 7.61 -24.18
C MET A 1 -20.86 8.69 -24.99
N LYS A 2 -21.62 9.59 -24.37
CA LYS A 2 -22.21 10.76 -25.06
C LYS A 2 -21.39 12.00 -24.67
N PHE A 3 -20.87 12.71 -25.67
CA PHE A 3 -20.12 13.95 -25.45
C PHE A 3 -21.05 15.14 -25.72
N GLY A 4 -21.18 16.03 -24.74
CA GLY A 4 -22.06 17.20 -24.86
C GLY A 4 -21.52 18.34 -25.73
N VAL A 5 -20.26 18.26 -26.16
CA VAL A 5 -19.59 19.29 -26.97
C VAL A 5 -18.47 18.67 -27.81
N LYS A 6 -18.33 19.14 -29.06
CA LYS A 6 -17.36 18.64 -30.07
C LYS A 6 -15.91 18.77 -29.60
N SER A 7 -15.56 19.82 -28.85
CA SER A 7 -14.22 20.04 -28.29
C SER A 7 -13.82 18.95 -27.29
N THR A 8 -14.75 18.53 -26.43
CA THR A 8 -14.52 17.45 -25.45
C THR A 8 -14.36 16.10 -26.14
N LEU A 9 -15.13 15.83 -27.19
CA LEU A 9 -14.97 14.62 -28.01
C LEU A 9 -13.60 14.61 -28.71
N LEU A 10 -13.19 15.71 -29.31
CA LEU A 10 -11.89 15.82 -30.00
C LEU A 10 -10.73 15.62 -29.02
N MET A 11 -10.80 16.26 -27.85
CA MET A 11 -9.80 16.08 -26.79
C MET A 11 -9.78 14.63 -26.28
N HIS A 12 -10.94 13.99 -26.10
CA HIS A 12 -11.00 12.57 -25.74
C HIS A 12 -10.33 11.70 -26.80
N HIS A 13 -10.66 11.91 -28.08
CA HIS A 13 -10.07 11.13 -29.18
C HIS A 13 -8.55 11.26 -29.22
N LYS A 14 -8.03 12.49 -29.20
CA LYS A 14 -6.58 12.75 -29.19
C LYS A 14 -5.88 12.09 -28.00
N THR A 15 -6.46 12.19 -26.80
CA THR A 15 -5.78 11.75 -25.57
C THR A 15 -5.91 10.27 -25.30
N VAL A 16 -7.01 9.63 -25.71
CA VAL A 16 -7.31 8.23 -25.40
C VAL A 16 -7.02 7.30 -26.58
N HIS A 17 -7.37 7.69 -27.80
CA HIS A 17 -7.20 6.84 -28.99
C HIS A 17 -5.87 7.08 -29.69
N GLU A 18 -5.45 8.33 -29.84
CA GLU A 18 -4.17 8.67 -30.49
C GLU A 18 -2.99 8.72 -29.49
N GLY A 19 -3.28 8.69 -28.18
CA GLY A 19 -2.26 8.73 -27.13
C GLY A 19 -1.50 10.06 -27.02
N SER A 20 -2.04 11.15 -27.61
CA SER A 20 -1.42 12.47 -27.60
C SER A 20 -1.26 13.01 -26.17
N LYS A 21 -0.04 13.44 -25.84
CA LYS A 21 0.34 14.01 -24.54
C LYS A 21 1.06 15.34 -24.74
N GLU A 22 0.28 16.36 -25.08
CA GLU A 22 0.77 17.68 -25.45
C GLU A 22 1.31 18.48 -24.25
N TYR A 23 0.93 18.12 -23.02
CA TYR A 23 1.28 18.88 -21.81
C TYR A 23 2.46 18.24 -21.07
N SER A 24 3.63 18.85 -21.13
CA SER A 24 4.85 18.35 -20.46
C SER A 24 5.06 19.01 -19.10
N CYS A 25 5.55 18.25 -18.13
CA CYS A 25 6.03 18.81 -16.87
C CYS A 25 7.42 19.41 -17.04
N ASN A 26 7.67 20.57 -16.44
CA ASN A 26 8.98 21.22 -16.49
C ASN A 26 9.95 20.69 -15.43
N ASN A 27 9.45 19.96 -14.43
CA ASN A 27 10.23 19.46 -13.30
C ASN A 27 10.54 17.95 -13.41
N CYS A 28 9.95 17.25 -14.38
CA CYS A 28 10.23 15.84 -14.67
C CYS A 28 9.80 15.48 -16.10
N GLU A 29 10.18 14.29 -16.57
CA GLU A 29 9.92 13.82 -17.94
C GLU A 29 8.46 13.45 -18.24
N LYS A 30 7.53 13.66 -17.29
CA LYS A 30 6.13 13.23 -17.45
C LYS A 30 5.36 14.15 -18.39
N LYS A 31 4.60 13.53 -19.29
CA LYS A 31 3.66 14.19 -20.20
C LYS A 31 2.22 13.75 -19.95
N PHE A 32 1.28 14.65 -20.18
CA PHE A 32 -0.14 14.51 -19.89
C PHE A 32 -0.98 14.89 -21.11
N GLY A 33 -2.12 14.22 -21.28
CA GLY A 33 -3.07 14.53 -22.34
C GLY A 33 -3.94 15.77 -22.06
N GLN A 34 -4.03 16.20 -20.80
CA GLN A 34 -4.85 17.34 -20.39
C GLN A 34 -4.10 18.27 -19.45
N LYS A 35 -4.31 19.58 -19.62
CA LYS A 35 -3.69 20.63 -18.80
C LYS A 35 -4.03 20.51 -17.32
N CYS A 36 -5.30 20.22 -16.99
CA CYS A 36 -5.73 20.05 -15.60
C CYS A 36 -4.98 18.93 -14.87
N THR A 37 -4.70 17.82 -15.58
CA THR A 37 -3.93 16.69 -15.04
C THR A 37 -2.46 17.07 -14.81
N LEU A 38 -1.86 17.86 -15.69
CA LEU A 38 -0.50 18.40 -15.49
C LEU A 38 -0.45 19.30 -14.25
N ILE A 39 -1.41 20.23 -14.09
CA ILE A 39 -1.47 21.13 -12.93
C ILE A 39 -1.62 20.33 -11.63
N LEU A 40 -2.52 19.34 -11.62
CA LEU A 40 -2.68 18.46 -10.47
C LEU A 40 -1.38 17.72 -10.16
N HIS A 41 -0.68 17.21 -11.19
CA HIS A 41 0.60 16.56 -11.01
C HIS A 41 1.65 17.50 -10.38
N GLN A 42 1.80 18.72 -10.89
CA GLN A 42 2.76 19.69 -10.36
C GLN A 42 2.50 20.01 -8.89
N ARG A 43 1.24 20.32 -8.56
CA ARG A 43 0.83 20.61 -7.18
C ARG A 43 1.09 19.44 -6.24
N THR A 44 0.78 18.23 -6.67
CA THR A 44 0.81 17.06 -5.77
C THR A 44 2.17 16.39 -5.68
N VAL A 45 2.99 16.44 -6.73
CA VAL A 45 4.27 15.74 -6.81
C VAL A 45 5.46 16.66 -6.54
N HIS A 46 5.43 17.90 -7.05
CA HIS A 46 6.56 18.82 -6.93
C HIS A 46 6.40 19.80 -5.76
N GLU A 47 5.18 20.31 -5.55
CA GLU A 47 4.90 21.22 -4.43
C GLU A 47 4.45 20.50 -3.16
N GLY A 48 4.12 19.20 -3.26
CA GLY A 48 3.65 18.41 -2.12
C GLY A 48 2.29 18.87 -1.54
N ARG A 49 1.51 19.65 -2.29
CA ARG A 49 0.23 20.20 -1.83
C ARG A 49 -0.77 19.10 -1.48
N ARG A 50 -1.39 19.24 -0.31
CA ARG A 50 -2.44 18.35 0.22
C ARG A 50 -3.63 19.19 0.67
N ASP A 51 -4.33 19.72 -0.33
CA ASP A 51 -5.37 20.73 -0.14
C ASP A 51 -6.64 20.20 0.57
N TYR A 52 -6.78 18.88 0.69
CA TYR A 52 -7.98 18.25 1.25
C TYR A 52 -7.70 17.70 2.65
N SER A 53 -8.19 18.36 3.69
CA SER A 53 -8.02 17.95 5.09
C SER A 53 -9.23 17.16 5.58
N CYS A 54 -8.99 16.13 6.40
CA CYS A 54 -10.05 15.49 7.15
C CYS A 54 -10.44 16.37 8.34
N ASP A 55 -11.73 16.46 8.60
CA ASP A 55 -12.34 17.17 9.72
C ASP A 55 -12.32 16.35 11.02
N LYS A 56 -12.25 15.02 10.91
CA LYS A 56 -12.26 14.07 12.04
C LYS A 56 -10.86 13.63 12.49
N CYS A 57 -9.81 13.94 11.73
CA CYS A 57 -8.42 13.66 12.12
C CYS A 57 -7.43 14.56 11.38
N GLU A 58 -6.16 14.54 11.78
CA GLU A 58 -5.11 15.41 11.21
C GLU A 58 -4.65 15.03 9.79
N LYS A 59 -5.28 14.04 9.14
CA LYS A 59 -4.84 13.56 7.83
C LYS A 59 -5.22 14.51 6.70
N LYS A 60 -4.25 14.77 5.83
CA LYS A 60 -4.41 15.57 4.60
C LYS A 60 -4.13 14.76 3.34
N PHE A 61 -4.87 15.06 2.29
CA PHE A 61 -4.90 14.33 1.03
C PHE A 61 -4.67 15.27 -0.16
N THR A 62 -4.10 14.72 -1.22
CA THR A 62 -3.80 15.42 -2.48
C THR A 62 -5.03 15.55 -3.38
N GLN A 63 -6.06 14.74 -3.17
CA GLN A 63 -7.27 14.69 -4.01
C GLN A 63 -8.51 14.47 -3.16
N LYS A 64 -9.62 15.11 -3.54
CA LYS A 64 -10.92 15.01 -2.85
C LYS A 64 -11.42 13.58 -2.75
N ALA A 65 -11.27 12.78 -3.81
CA ALA A 65 -11.69 11.37 -3.80
C ALA A 65 -10.95 10.55 -2.74
N ASN A 66 -9.66 10.82 -2.51
CA ASN A 66 -8.89 10.12 -1.48
C ASN A 66 -9.35 10.49 -0.06
N LEU A 67 -9.72 11.76 0.16
CA LEU A 67 -10.33 12.20 1.42
C LEU A 67 -11.69 11.50 1.64
N PHE A 68 -12.53 11.45 0.61
CA PHE A 68 -13.83 10.77 0.67
C PHE A 68 -13.68 9.29 1.05
N TYR A 69 -12.81 8.55 0.36
CA TYR A 69 -12.56 7.14 0.70
C TYR A 69 -12.00 6.97 2.11
N HIS A 70 -11.14 7.89 2.55
CA HIS A 70 -10.62 7.87 3.91
C HIS A 70 -11.72 8.08 4.96
N GLN A 71 -12.57 9.10 4.79
CA GLN A 71 -13.68 9.38 5.71
C GLN A 71 -14.63 8.19 5.79
N ASN A 72 -15.03 7.65 4.64
CA ASN A 72 -15.93 6.51 4.58
C ASN A 72 -15.35 5.27 5.26
N SER A 73 -14.10 4.91 4.93
CA SER A 73 -13.51 3.67 5.46
C SER A 73 -13.06 3.78 6.92
N VAL A 74 -12.50 4.91 7.35
CA VAL A 74 -11.86 5.04 8.67
C VAL A 74 -12.82 5.58 9.72
N HIS A 75 -13.73 6.48 9.35
CA HIS A 75 -14.59 7.16 10.32
C HIS A 75 -16.04 6.68 10.26
N GLU A 76 -16.53 6.23 9.12
CA GLU A 76 -17.91 5.75 8.97
C GLU A 76 -18.02 4.22 8.88
N GLY A 77 -16.89 3.52 8.72
CA GLY A 77 -16.89 2.07 8.50
C GLY A 77 -17.63 1.64 7.22
N ARG A 78 -17.83 2.55 6.26
CA ARG A 78 -18.41 2.24 4.96
C ARG A 78 -17.39 1.50 4.12
N GLU A 79 -17.62 0.22 3.96
CA GLU A 79 -16.82 -0.68 3.12
C GLU A 79 -17.69 -1.19 1.96
N ASP A 80 -17.89 -0.31 0.98
CA ASP A 80 -18.82 -0.49 -0.15
C ASP A 80 -18.51 -1.71 -1.03
N TYR A 81 -17.32 -2.30 -0.89
CA TYR A 81 -16.88 -3.45 -1.68
C TYR A 81 -16.57 -4.63 -0.77
N SER A 82 -17.49 -5.59 -0.72
CA SER A 82 -17.31 -6.84 0.03
C SER A 82 -16.79 -7.95 -0.88
N CYS A 83 -15.87 -8.77 -0.38
CA CYS A 83 -15.52 -10.02 -1.04
C CYS A 83 -16.61 -11.07 -0.78
N ASP A 84 -16.98 -11.80 -1.81
CA ASP A 84 -17.92 -12.93 -1.79
C ASP A 84 -17.26 -14.23 -1.32
N LYS A 85 -15.94 -14.34 -1.47
CA LYS A 85 -15.14 -15.53 -1.15
C LYS A 85 -14.48 -15.50 0.23
N CYS A 86 -14.51 -14.36 0.92
CA CYS A 86 -14.02 -14.21 2.29
C CYS A 86 -14.65 -13.00 2.99
N GLU A 87 -14.46 -12.87 4.30
CA GLU A 87 -15.05 -11.81 5.13
C GLU A 87 -14.41 -10.41 4.91
N LYS A 88 -13.50 -10.27 3.95
CA LYS A 88 -12.81 -8.99 3.72
C LYS A 88 -13.70 -8.00 2.99
N LYS A 89 -13.71 -6.77 3.50
CA LYS A 89 -14.37 -5.62 2.88
C LYS A 89 -13.36 -4.51 2.63
N PHE A 90 -13.69 -3.62 1.71
CA PHE A 90 -12.79 -2.59 1.20
C PHE A 90 -13.54 -1.29 0.97
N GLY A 91 -12.95 -0.17 1.37
CA GLY A 91 -13.49 1.17 1.09
C GLY A 91 -13.23 1.68 -0.33
N ALA A 92 -12.54 0.92 -1.19
CA ALA A 92 -12.26 1.33 -2.57
C ALA A 92 -12.30 0.15 -3.55
N ARG A 93 -12.90 0.37 -4.72
CA ARG A 93 -13.04 -0.63 -5.77
C ARG A 93 -11.70 -1.22 -6.21
N ARG A 94 -10.69 -0.36 -6.39
CA ARG A 94 -9.37 -0.77 -6.89
C ARG A 94 -8.69 -1.78 -5.96
N THR A 95 -8.83 -1.60 -4.64
CA THR A 95 -8.23 -2.49 -3.64
C THR A 95 -8.97 -3.81 -3.56
N TRP A 96 -10.30 -3.78 -3.72
CA TRP A 96 -11.12 -4.99 -3.80
C TRP A 96 -10.79 -5.82 -5.06
N ILE A 97 -10.70 -5.21 -6.25
CA ILE A 97 -10.31 -5.92 -7.49
C ILE A 97 -8.93 -6.56 -7.33
N LEU A 98 -7.97 -5.81 -6.78
CA LEU A 98 -6.62 -6.34 -6.57
C LEU A 98 -6.63 -7.53 -5.61
N HIS A 99 -7.43 -7.45 -4.54
CA HIS A 99 -7.61 -8.56 -3.61
C HIS A 99 -8.18 -9.81 -4.29
N GLN A 100 -9.27 -9.67 -5.06
CA GLN A 100 -9.85 -10.80 -5.79
C GLN A 100 -8.84 -11.47 -6.70
N LYS A 101 -8.15 -10.67 -7.54
CA LYS A 101 -7.12 -11.17 -8.47
C LYS A 101 -5.99 -11.90 -7.74
N THR A 102 -5.43 -11.30 -6.71
CA THR A 102 -4.19 -11.80 -6.09
C THR A 102 -4.42 -12.90 -5.06
N ILE A 103 -5.57 -12.91 -4.38
CA ILE A 103 -5.85 -13.85 -3.28
C ILE A 103 -6.73 -15.01 -3.75
N HIS A 104 -7.71 -14.76 -4.61
CA HIS A 104 -8.68 -15.78 -5.00
C HIS A 104 -8.44 -16.35 -6.41
N GLU A 105 -7.91 -15.55 -7.33
CA GLU A 105 -7.61 -16.00 -8.70
C GLU A 105 -6.13 -16.38 -8.88
N GLY A 106 -5.29 -16.12 -7.88
CA GLY A 106 -3.86 -16.45 -7.93
C GLY A 106 -3.06 -15.66 -8.97
N HIS A 107 -3.56 -14.51 -9.42
CA HIS A 107 -2.86 -13.67 -10.39
C HIS A 107 -1.54 -13.14 -9.80
N GLN A 108 -0.45 -13.38 -10.53
CA GLN A 108 0.89 -12.95 -10.18
C GLN A 108 1.58 -12.29 -11.38
N ASP A 109 1.08 -11.11 -11.74
CA ASP A 109 1.46 -10.39 -12.95
C ASP A 109 2.93 -9.90 -12.95
N TYR A 110 3.62 -9.96 -11.82
CA TYR A 110 4.96 -9.40 -11.65
C TYR A 110 6.00 -10.49 -11.40
N THR A 111 6.75 -10.83 -12.45
CA THR A 111 7.82 -11.85 -12.40
C THR A 111 9.17 -11.20 -12.12
N CYS A 112 9.98 -11.84 -11.28
CA CYS A 112 11.38 -11.46 -11.11
C CYS A 112 12.20 -11.87 -12.34
N ASP A 113 13.06 -10.98 -12.80
CA ASP A 113 13.98 -11.19 -13.92
C ASP A 113 15.22 -12.00 -13.52
N LYS A 114 15.54 -12.02 -12.22
CA LYS A 114 16.72 -12.72 -11.68
C LYS A 114 16.41 -14.09 -11.05
N CYS A 115 15.13 -14.44 -10.90
CA CYS A 115 14.71 -15.76 -10.44
C CYS A 115 13.26 -16.06 -10.85
N ALA A 116 12.80 -17.31 -10.74
CA ALA A 116 11.45 -17.70 -11.15
C ALA A 116 10.31 -17.21 -10.23
N LYS A 117 10.58 -16.36 -9.22
CA LYS A 117 9.55 -15.90 -8.28
C LYS A 117 8.59 -14.90 -8.92
N LYS A 118 7.30 -15.10 -8.67
CA LYS A 118 6.21 -14.23 -9.14
C LYS A 118 5.48 -13.58 -7.97
N PHE A 119 4.91 -12.41 -8.21
CA PHE A 119 4.25 -11.58 -7.21
C PHE A 119 2.95 -11.00 -7.77
N GLY A 120 1.92 -10.89 -6.93
CA GLY A 120 0.66 -10.23 -7.29
C GLY A 120 0.73 -8.70 -7.30
N GLN A 121 1.81 -8.11 -6.79
CA GLN A 121 1.98 -6.66 -6.71
C GLN A 121 3.41 -6.23 -7.04
N LYS A 122 3.55 -5.17 -7.85
CA LYS A 122 4.84 -4.59 -8.24
C LYS A 122 5.71 -4.19 -7.05
N GLY A 123 5.11 -3.62 -6.00
CA GLY A 123 5.83 -3.21 -4.80
C GLY A 123 6.49 -4.39 -4.08
N HIS A 124 5.84 -5.56 -4.06
CA HIS A 124 6.41 -6.76 -3.47
C HIS A 124 7.59 -7.29 -4.28
N LEU A 125 7.50 -7.27 -5.62
CA LEU A 125 8.62 -7.61 -6.49
C LEU A 125 9.82 -6.68 -6.27
N LEU A 126 9.59 -5.36 -6.17
CA LEU A 126 10.67 -4.39 -5.94
C LEU A 126 11.39 -4.68 -4.62
N VAL A 127 10.64 -4.85 -3.53
CA VAL A 127 11.21 -5.15 -2.22
C VAL A 127 11.95 -6.50 -2.24
N HIS A 128 11.43 -7.50 -2.96
CA HIS A 128 12.11 -8.78 -3.15
C HIS A 128 13.46 -8.60 -3.87
N ARG A 129 13.49 -7.84 -4.98
CA ARG A 129 14.72 -7.60 -5.75
C ARG A 129 15.79 -6.94 -4.91
N ILE A 130 15.44 -5.86 -4.21
CA ILE A 130 16.35 -5.12 -3.34
C ILE A 130 16.89 -6.03 -2.23
N ALA A 131 16.02 -6.78 -1.56
CA ALA A 131 16.41 -7.59 -0.40
C ALA A 131 17.22 -8.84 -0.77
N ILE A 132 16.90 -9.50 -1.87
CA ILE A 132 17.44 -10.83 -2.20
C ILE A 132 18.54 -10.76 -3.26
N HIS A 133 18.41 -9.89 -4.25
CA HIS A 133 19.36 -9.85 -5.37
C HIS A 133 20.39 -8.73 -5.25
N GLU A 134 20.02 -7.62 -4.60
CA GLU A 134 20.95 -6.50 -4.37
C GLU A 134 21.56 -6.54 -2.96
N GLY A 135 20.94 -7.25 -2.02
CA GLY A 135 21.39 -7.33 -0.63
C GLY A 135 21.36 -5.98 0.10
N ARG A 136 20.68 -4.97 -0.46
CA ARG A 136 20.65 -3.61 0.09
C ARG A 136 19.90 -3.58 1.41
N LYS A 137 20.51 -2.92 2.39
CA LYS A 137 19.96 -2.70 3.74
C LYS A 137 19.93 -1.21 4.04
N ASP A 138 19.06 -0.50 3.33
CA ASP A 138 19.00 0.96 3.35
C ASP A 138 18.50 1.54 4.70
N TYR A 139 18.03 0.70 5.62
CA TYR A 139 17.47 1.14 6.90
C TYR A 139 18.41 0.77 8.06
N ALA A 140 19.23 1.72 8.51
CA ALA A 140 20.12 1.56 9.66
C ALA A 140 19.41 1.89 10.98
N CYS A 141 19.74 1.14 12.04
CA CYS A 141 19.39 1.53 13.39
C CYS A 141 20.30 2.68 13.86
N ASP A 142 19.71 3.62 14.58
CA ASP A 142 20.41 4.77 15.17
C ASP A 142 21.05 4.45 16.52
N ARG A 143 20.63 3.35 17.15
CA ARG A 143 21.10 2.91 18.48
C ARG A 143 22.06 1.71 18.45
N CYS A 144 22.27 1.10 17.28
CA CYS A 144 23.25 0.04 17.09
C CYS A 144 23.64 -0.10 15.61
N GLU A 145 24.65 -0.92 15.31
CA GLU A 145 25.19 -1.08 13.95
C GLU A 145 24.31 -1.89 13.00
N LYS A 146 23.14 -2.38 13.45
CA LYS A 146 22.28 -3.25 12.64
C LYS A 146 21.60 -2.48 11.52
N LYS A 147 21.64 -3.07 10.32
CA LYS A 147 20.93 -2.58 9.12
C LYS A 147 19.88 -3.58 8.65
N PHE A 148 18.81 -3.07 8.04
CA PHE A 148 17.65 -3.84 7.61
C PHE A 148 17.26 -3.48 6.17
N GLY A 149 16.73 -4.46 5.44
CA GLY A 149 16.21 -4.25 4.08
C GLY A 149 14.82 -3.61 4.03
N ARG A 150 14.13 -3.49 5.17
CA ARG A 150 12.78 -2.91 5.26
C ARG A 150 12.66 -2.02 6.50
N LYS A 151 12.01 -0.87 6.34
CA LYS A 151 11.71 0.06 7.44
C LYS A 151 10.89 -0.59 8.55
N THR A 152 9.90 -1.42 8.19
CA THR A 152 9.05 -2.10 9.18
C THR A 152 9.84 -3.04 10.07
N THR A 153 10.84 -3.73 9.53
CA THR A 153 11.72 -4.60 10.30
C THR A 153 12.64 -3.80 11.23
N LEU A 154 13.16 -2.65 10.77
CA LEU A 154 13.91 -1.73 11.64
C LEU A 154 13.05 -1.22 12.81
N LEU A 155 11.83 -0.74 12.53
CA LEU A 155 10.92 -0.24 13.57
C LEU A 155 10.55 -1.33 14.58
N MET A 156 10.33 -2.55 14.11
CA MET A 156 10.09 -3.70 14.99
C MET A 156 11.33 -3.97 15.85
N HIS A 157 12.52 -4.00 15.26
CA HIS A 157 13.78 -4.17 15.99
C HIS A 157 13.95 -3.12 17.09
N GLN A 158 13.73 -1.84 16.79
CA GLN A 158 13.83 -0.76 17.78
C GLN A 158 12.88 -0.98 18.96
N LYS A 159 11.60 -1.27 18.67
CA LYS A 159 10.60 -1.55 19.71
C LYS A 159 10.96 -2.76 20.57
N THR A 160 11.39 -3.86 19.97
CA THR A 160 11.59 -5.12 20.70
C THR A 160 12.94 -5.20 21.40
N VAL A 161 14.00 -4.61 20.82
CA VAL A 161 15.37 -4.74 21.31
C VAL A 161 15.79 -3.54 22.15
N HIS A 162 15.44 -2.32 21.73
CA HIS A 162 15.89 -1.11 22.44
C HIS A 162 14.86 -0.58 23.44
N GLU A 163 13.56 -0.81 23.21
CA GLU A 163 12.50 -0.41 24.16
C GLU A 163 11.97 -1.59 24.99
N GLY A 164 12.38 -2.83 24.67
CA GLY A 164 11.93 -4.02 25.38
C GLY A 164 10.42 -4.29 25.29
N ARG A 165 9.71 -3.72 24.30
CA ARG A 165 8.25 -3.86 24.18
C ARG A 165 7.83 -5.32 23.97
N LYS A 166 6.84 -5.74 24.74
CA LYS A 166 6.19 -7.06 24.67
C LYS A 166 4.68 -6.89 24.56
N ASP A 167 4.25 -6.42 23.39
CA ASP A 167 2.87 -6.00 23.14
C ASP A 167 1.88 -7.18 23.03
N PHE A 168 2.36 -8.42 22.99
CA PHE A 168 1.52 -9.60 22.76
C PHE A 168 1.43 -10.48 24.01
N ALA A 169 0.34 -10.37 24.77
CA ALA A 169 0.08 -11.19 25.94
C ALA A 169 -0.57 -12.53 25.57
N CYS A 170 -0.18 -13.60 26.28
CA CYS A 170 -0.90 -14.87 26.21
C CYS A 170 -2.26 -14.74 26.93
N SER A 171 -3.30 -15.33 26.34
CA SER A 171 -4.63 -15.36 26.92
C SER A 171 -4.79 -16.43 28.01
N TYR A 172 -3.86 -17.37 28.12
CA TYR A 172 -3.93 -18.52 29.03
C TYR A 172 -2.93 -18.43 30.19
N CYS A 173 -1.97 -17.50 30.13
CA CYS A 173 -1.00 -17.27 31.19
C CYS A 173 -0.43 -15.85 31.13
N GLU A 174 0.36 -15.46 32.13
CA GLU A 174 0.88 -14.09 32.26
C GLU A 174 2.04 -13.74 31.29
N LYS A 175 2.47 -14.70 30.46
CA LYS A 175 3.61 -14.50 29.55
C LYS A 175 3.28 -13.49 28.45
N LYS A 176 4.21 -12.56 28.24
CA LYS A 176 4.17 -11.57 27.16
C LYS A 176 5.31 -11.78 26.18
N PHE A 177 5.05 -11.49 24.91
CA PHE A 177 5.95 -11.71 23.80
C PHE A 177 6.14 -10.44 22.99
N ALA A 178 7.34 -10.31 22.43
CA ALA A 178 7.72 -9.18 21.58
C ALA A 178 7.05 -9.24 20.20
N GLN A 179 6.66 -10.43 19.73
CA GLN A 179 6.10 -10.65 18.40
C GLN A 179 4.96 -11.68 18.43
N LYS A 180 3.97 -11.48 17.56
CA LYS A 180 2.80 -12.36 17.42
C LYS A 180 3.15 -13.81 17.07
N PRO A 181 4.11 -14.11 16.16
CA PRO A 181 4.51 -15.50 15.89
C PRO A 181 5.06 -16.20 17.13
N SER A 182 5.85 -15.50 17.96
CA SER A 182 6.37 -16.07 19.21
C SER A 182 5.25 -16.43 20.18
N LEU A 183 4.22 -15.58 20.31
CA LEU A 183 3.03 -15.90 21.08
C LEU A 183 2.28 -17.11 20.50
N PHE A 184 2.08 -17.15 19.19
CA PHE A 184 1.41 -18.26 18.52
C PHE A 184 2.10 -19.60 18.79
N TYR A 185 3.42 -19.67 18.60
CA TYR A 185 4.18 -20.90 18.89
C TYR A 185 4.14 -21.28 20.37
N HIS A 186 4.17 -20.29 21.27
CA HIS A 186 3.99 -20.55 22.69
C HIS A 186 2.61 -21.17 23.00
N GLN A 187 1.53 -20.57 22.48
CA GLN A 187 0.19 -21.10 22.68
C GLN A 187 0.05 -22.51 22.12
N LYS A 188 0.56 -22.75 20.91
CA LYS A 188 0.55 -24.07 20.28
C LYS A 188 1.34 -25.11 21.08
N ALA A 189 2.51 -24.75 21.61
CA ALA A 189 3.38 -25.71 22.29
C ALA A 189 2.99 -25.98 23.75
N VAL A 190 2.37 -25.00 24.42
CA VAL A 190 2.13 -25.04 25.87
C VAL A 190 0.66 -25.18 26.22
N HIS A 191 -0.26 -24.71 25.36
CA HIS A 191 -1.68 -24.63 25.66
C HIS A 191 -2.57 -25.42 24.69
N GLU A 192 -2.08 -25.81 23.51
CA GLU A 192 -2.75 -26.81 22.68
C GLU A 192 -2.31 -28.22 23.09
N VAL A 193 -3.14 -28.90 23.86
CA VAL A 193 -2.98 -30.34 24.14
C VAL A 193 -3.22 -31.11 22.83
N ARG A 194 -2.29 -31.99 22.47
CA ARG A 194 -2.51 -33.00 21.42
C ARG A 194 -3.78 -33.78 21.79
N LYS A 195 -4.86 -33.60 21.02
CA LYS A 195 -5.98 -34.54 21.05
C LYS A 195 -5.48 -35.81 20.38
N ASP A 196 -5.12 -36.80 21.18
CA ASP A 196 -5.03 -38.19 20.75
C ASP A 196 -6.44 -38.72 20.42
#